data_AF-A0A2Z3H2Y4-F1
#
_entry.id   AF-A0A2Z3H2Y4-F1
#
_cell.length_a   1.000
_cell.length_b   1.000
_cell.length_c   1.000
_cell.angle_alpha   90.00
_cell.angle_beta   90.00
_cell.angle_gamma   90.00
#
_symmetry.space_group_name_H-M   'P 1'
#
loop_
_entity.id
_entity.type
_entity.pdbx_description
1 polymer ?
#
loop_
_entity_poly.entity_id
_entity_poly.type
_entity_poly.pdbx_seq_one_letter_code
_entity_poly.pdbx_strand_id
1 'polypeptide(L)'
;MTKNRISPHFRPPPLSLHHVILLGQSRSVLTEYRPLEGLKAEIQTRSILQHAWAEIEHDLGYKSVVEVPQQIRRRFARIASLLELADEEFDGIKTELDSYRAEIPEAIRDNPEDVSLDLDSLQALIAVNPIIERIDNAIITITGAGARGSTGNVQTYLKRIEQLDMTTISEVTEALEKEEKLIIAFAKDWSKEKYPFLPAGISLFYLWLILFSLKEESTVIEEFEKVSFDEPSSKLAKELIIIAERIRRKLNKGNLN
;
A
#
# COMPACT_ATOMS: atom_id res chain seq x y z
N MET A 1 10.14 62.45 -19.45
CA MET A 1 9.21 61.34 -19.73
C MET A 1 9.91 60.34 -20.66
N THR A 2 10.61 59.36 -20.09
CA THR A 2 11.24 58.27 -20.86
C THR A 2 10.37 57.04 -20.70
N LYS A 3 9.59 56.73 -21.74
CA LYS A 3 8.80 55.49 -21.83
C LYS A 3 9.76 54.34 -22.09
N ASN A 4 10.14 53.60 -21.05
CA ASN A 4 10.74 52.28 -21.21
C ASN A 4 9.65 51.30 -21.64
N ARG A 5 9.76 50.85 -22.88
CA ARG A 5 8.92 49.80 -23.47
C ARG A 5 9.39 48.47 -22.87
N ILE A 6 8.62 47.91 -21.95
CA ILE A 6 8.87 46.58 -21.40
C ILE A 6 8.50 45.57 -22.49
N SER A 7 9.49 44.85 -23.01
CA SER A 7 9.28 43.68 -23.87
C SER A 7 8.59 42.58 -23.04
N PRO A 8 7.52 41.92 -23.54
CA PRO A 8 6.92 40.80 -22.85
C PRO A 8 7.80 39.56 -23.08
N HIS A 9 8.84 39.42 -22.26
CA HIS A 9 9.56 38.16 -22.19
C HIS A 9 8.67 37.15 -21.47
N PHE A 10 8.09 36.22 -22.23
CA PHE A 10 7.44 35.04 -21.67
C PHE A 10 8.54 34.19 -21.00
N ARG A 11 8.65 34.31 -19.68
CA ARG A 11 9.40 33.40 -18.84
C ARG A 11 8.33 32.62 -18.06
N PRO A 12 8.10 31.32 -18.33
CA PRO A 12 7.27 30.52 -17.44
C PRO A 12 7.87 30.61 -16.02
N PRO A 13 7.05 30.55 -14.95
CA PRO A 13 7.55 30.73 -13.60
C PRO A 13 8.63 29.67 -13.33
N PRO A 14 9.75 30.00 -12.65
CA PRO A 14 10.65 28.97 -12.21
C PRO A 14 9.92 28.19 -11.11
N LEU A 15 9.44 26.99 -11.45
CA LEU A 15 8.74 26.09 -10.53
C LEU A 15 9.70 25.44 -9.52
N SER A 16 10.83 26.07 -9.19
CA SER A 16 11.85 25.49 -8.33
C SER A 16 12.22 26.41 -7.18
N LEU A 17 12.46 25.80 -6.02
CA LEU A 17 12.94 26.52 -4.84
C LEU A 17 14.47 26.48 -4.82
N HIS A 18 15.09 27.66 -4.74
CA HIS A 18 16.54 27.82 -4.77
C HIS A 18 17.03 28.40 -3.44
N HIS A 19 17.83 27.63 -2.72
CA HIS A 19 18.51 28.08 -1.51
C HIS A 19 19.98 28.27 -1.78
N VAL A 20 20.46 29.50 -1.64
CA VAL A 20 21.90 29.78 -1.64
C VAL A 20 22.38 29.68 -0.20
N ILE A 21 23.22 28.68 0.05
CA ILE A 21 23.75 28.38 1.38
C ILE A 21 25.24 28.70 1.45
N LEU A 22 25.70 28.98 2.67
CA LEU A 22 27.12 29.07 3.01
C LEU A 22 27.42 28.09 4.13
N LEU A 23 28.66 27.63 4.18
CA LEU A 23 29.13 26.80 5.26
C LEU A 23 29.11 27.60 6.58
N GLY A 24 28.49 27.03 7.62
CA GLY A 24 28.47 27.65 8.95
C GLY A 24 29.86 27.74 9.57
N GLN A 25 30.08 28.78 10.38
CA GLN A 25 31.37 29.07 11.02
C GLN A 25 31.93 27.90 11.86
N SER A 26 31.07 27.11 12.49
CA SER A 26 31.48 25.93 13.26
C SER A 26 32.04 24.80 12.40
N ARG A 27 31.69 24.75 11.11
CA ARG A 27 32.18 23.77 10.14
C ARG A 27 33.37 24.30 9.34
N SER A 28 33.46 25.61 9.07
CA SER A 28 34.57 26.20 8.31
C SER A 28 35.93 26.10 9.00
N VAL A 29 35.94 26.01 10.35
CA VAL A 29 37.16 25.86 11.14
C VAL A 29 37.79 24.45 11.07
N LEU A 30 37.04 23.45 10.58
CA LEU A 30 37.53 22.09 10.41
C LEU A 30 38.45 22.00 9.18
N THR A 31 39.57 21.31 9.34
CA THR A 31 40.63 21.23 8.30
C THR A 31 40.10 20.72 6.96
N GLU A 32 39.18 19.76 6.97
CA GLU A 32 38.61 19.18 5.74
C GLU A 32 37.70 20.17 4.99
N TYR A 33 37.10 21.15 5.67
CA TYR A 33 36.13 22.07 5.10
C TYR A 33 36.66 23.50 4.92
N ARG A 34 37.85 23.81 5.43
CA ARG A 34 38.54 25.10 5.24
C ARG A 34 38.62 25.53 3.77
N PRO A 35 38.84 24.65 2.76
CA PRO A 35 38.83 25.05 1.36
C PRO A 35 37.47 25.53 0.84
N LEU A 36 36.37 25.20 1.54
CA LEU A 36 35.02 25.60 1.18
C LEU A 36 34.55 26.86 1.91
N GLU A 37 35.40 27.43 2.76
CA GLU A 37 35.09 28.64 3.51
C GLU A 37 34.81 29.83 2.57
N GLY A 38 33.70 30.52 2.81
CA GLY A 38 33.26 31.65 1.98
C GLY A 38 32.68 31.26 0.62
N LEU A 39 32.73 29.99 0.22
CA LEU A 39 32.06 29.51 -0.99
C LEU A 39 30.54 29.44 -0.76
N LYS A 40 29.79 29.78 -1.81
CA LYS A 40 28.34 29.63 -1.86
C LYS A 40 28.00 28.36 -2.62
N ALA A 41 27.06 27.59 -2.11
CA ALA A 41 26.43 26.48 -2.83
C ALA A 41 24.95 26.78 -3.05
N GLU A 42 24.39 26.30 -4.14
CA GLU A 42 22.96 26.37 -4.40
C GLU A 42 22.34 24.98 -4.23
N ILE A 43 21.31 24.90 -3.39
CA ILE A 43 20.45 23.72 -3.27
C ILE A 43 19.16 24.04 -4.00
N GLN A 44 18.82 23.22 -4.99
CA GLN A 44 17.57 23.32 -5.74
C GLN A 44 16.64 22.18 -5.32
N THR A 45 15.43 22.51 -4.88
CA THR A 45 14.38 21.52 -4.61
C THR A 45 13.36 21.59 -5.73
N ARG A 46 13.13 20.43 -6.37
CA ARG A 46 12.28 20.26 -7.56
C ARG A 46 11.51 18.95 -7.47
N SER A 47 10.29 18.94 -8.00
CA SER A 47 9.59 17.71 -8.37
C SER A 47 10.35 17.02 -9.52
N ILE A 48 10.04 15.74 -9.76
CA ILE A 48 10.60 14.99 -10.89
C ILE A 48 10.17 15.64 -12.22
N LEU A 49 8.93 16.14 -12.32
CA LEU A 49 8.43 16.78 -13.54
C LEU A 49 9.09 18.13 -13.79
N GLN A 50 9.33 18.92 -12.74
CA GLN A 50 10.07 20.18 -12.83
C GLN A 50 11.52 19.96 -13.26
N HIS A 51 12.16 18.90 -12.75
CA HIS A 51 13.51 18.54 -13.15
C HIS A 51 13.55 18.11 -14.62
N ALA A 52 12.65 17.20 -15.03
CA ALA A 52 12.55 16.75 -16.41
C ALA A 52 12.27 17.92 -17.37
N TRP A 53 11.37 18.84 -17.00
CA TRP A 53 11.12 20.05 -17.78
C TRP A 53 12.36 20.92 -17.92
N ALA A 54 13.09 21.15 -16.82
CA ALA A 54 14.29 21.98 -16.85
C ALA A 54 15.39 21.38 -17.73
N GLU A 55 15.55 20.06 -17.76
CA GLU A 55 16.48 19.38 -18.67
C GLU A 55 16.04 19.53 -20.14
N ILE A 56 14.76 19.29 -20.42
CA ILE A 56 14.18 19.43 -21.78
C ILE A 56 14.30 20.88 -22.28
N GLU A 57 13.96 21.85 -21.44
CA GLU A 57 14.08 23.28 -21.75
C GLU A 57 15.54 23.66 -21.99
N HIS A 58 16.46 23.17 -21.15
CA HIS A 58 17.88 23.42 -21.32
C HIS A 58 18.38 22.85 -22.65
N ASP A 59 18.08 21.59 -22.97
CA ASP A 59 18.57 20.92 -24.18
C ASP A 59 17.98 21.53 -25.46
N LEU A 60 16.73 21.99 -25.43
CA LEU A 60 16.03 22.55 -26.60
C LEU A 60 16.16 24.07 -26.71
N GLY A 61 16.45 24.78 -25.62
CA GLY A 61 16.33 26.23 -25.48
C GLY A 61 17.63 26.99 -25.19
N TYR A 62 18.76 26.32 -24.97
CA TYR A 62 20.02 27.01 -24.67
C TYR A 62 20.57 27.84 -25.85
N LYS A 63 20.09 27.62 -27.09
CA LYS A 63 20.41 28.49 -28.25
C LYS A 63 19.27 29.49 -28.49
N SER A 64 19.32 30.53 -27.66
CA SER A 64 18.62 31.82 -27.66
C SER A 64 17.08 31.82 -27.80
N VAL A 65 16.43 32.40 -26.79
CA VAL A 65 14.99 32.80 -26.77
C VAL A 65 14.61 33.72 -27.96
N VAL A 66 15.62 34.30 -28.62
CA VAL A 66 15.53 35.14 -29.82
C VAL A 66 15.36 34.30 -31.10
N GLU A 67 15.88 33.07 -31.13
CA GLU A 67 15.89 32.20 -32.33
C GLU A 67 14.68 31.26 -32.43
N VAL A 68 13.95 30.99 -31.33
CA VAL A 68 12.82 30.06 -31.36
C VAL A 68 11.55 30.73 -31.91
N PRO A 69 10.93 30.22 -33.00
CA PRO A 69 9.67 30.75 -33.52
C PRO A 69 8.55 30.81 -32.47
N GLN A 70 7.66 31.80 -32.57
CA GLN A 70 6.55 32.00 -31.62
C GLN A 70 5.66 30.77 -31.46
N GLN A 71 5.41 30.04 -32.56
CA GLN A 71 4.60 28.82 -32.53
C GLN A 71 5.22 27.72 -31.67
N ILE A 72 6.55 27.62 -31.66
CA ILE A 72 7.29 26.62 -30.86
C ILE A 72 7.30 27.04 -29.39
N ARG A 73 7.54 28.33 -29.08
CA ARG A 73 7.41 28.84 -27.71
C ARG A 73 6.03 28.58 -27.11
N ARG A 74 4.96 28.75 -27.91
CA ARG A 74 3.60 28.42 -27.48
C ARG A 74 3.42 26.93 -27.19
N ARG A 75 4.11 26.03 -27.90
CA ARG A 75 4.06 24.59 -27.60
C ARG A 75 4.81 24.28 -26.29
N PHE A 76 5.99 24.87 -26.07
CA PHE A 76 6.70 24.75 -24.80
C PHE A 76 5.87 25.23 -23.62
N ALA A 77 5.27 26.41 -23.73
CA ALA A 77 4.37 26.95 -22.71
C ALA A 77 3.25 25.96 -22.35
N ARG A 78 2.63 25.32 -23.35
CA ARG A 78 1.58 24.32 -23.11
C ARG A 78 2.09 23.08 -22.39
N ILE A 79 3.30 22.61 -22.71
CA ILE A 79 3.89 21.45 -22.04
C ILE A 79 4.21 21.80 -20.59
N ALA A 80 4.83 22.96 -20.35
CA ALA A 80 5.09 23.45 -18.99
C ALA A 80 3.81 23.49 -18.16
N SER A 81 2.72 24.06 -18.70
CA SER A 81 1.43 24.10 -18.00
C SER A 81 0.82 22.71 -17.75
N LEU A 82 1.03 21.73 -18.65
CA LEU A 82 0.57 20.35 -18.41
C LEU A 82 1.36 19.66 -17.30
N LEU A 83 2.67 19.92 -17.22
CA LEU A 83 3.53 19.36 -16.17
C LEU A 83 3.22 20.00 -14.81
N GLU A 84 2.95 21.30 -14.79
CA GLU A 84 2.49 22.02 -13.60
C GLU A 84 1.16 21.44 -13.09
N LEU A 85 0.17 21.28 -13.98
CA LEU A 85 -1.09 20.64 -13.64
C LEU A 85 -0.89 19.20 -13.12
N ALA A 86 -0.02 18.43 -13.75
CA ALA A 86 0.26 17.06 -13.31
C ALA A 86 0.90 17.02 -11.91
N ASP A 87 1.82 17.94 -11.59
CA ASP A 87 2.40 18.04 -10.25
C ASP A 87 1.33 18.38 -9.19
N GLU A 88 0.42 19.32 -9.49
CA GLU A 88 -0.71 19.67 -8.61
C GLU A 88 -1.64 18.47 -8.36
N GLU A 89 -1.98 17.72 -9.41
CA GLU A 89 -2.82 16.52 -9.30
C GLU A 89 -2.13 15.40 -8.49
N PHE A 90 -0.82 15.20 -8.64
CA PHE A 90 -0.10 14.22 -7.81
C PHE A 90 -0.10 14.59 -6.33
N ASP A 91 0.07 15.87 -6.00
CA ASP A 91 0.00 16.35 -4.62
C ASP A 91 -1.42 16.23 -4.04
N GLY A 92 -2.44 16.53 -4.87
CA GLY A 92 -3.85 16.32 -4.55
C GLY A 92 -4.15 14.86 -4.22
N ILE A 93 -3.82 13.93 -5.13
CA ILE A 93 -4.00 12.48 -4.92
C ILE A 93 -3.31 12.01 -3.65
N LYS A 94 -2.08 12.48 -3.39
CA LYS A 94 -1.36 12.12 -2.17
C LYS A 94 -2.08 12.61 -0.92
N THR A 95 -2.54 13.85 -0.93
CA THR A 95 -3.27 14.45 0.20
C THR A 95 -4.59 13.73 0.45
N GLU A 96 -5.30 13.37 -0.62
CA GLU A 96 -6.54 12.59 -0.53
C GLU A 96 -6.29 11.18 0.02
N LEU A 97 -5.23 10.49 -0.43
CA LEU A 97 -4.85 9.18 0.10
C LEU A 97 -4.46 9.24 1.58
N ASP A 98 -3.73 10.26 2.00
CA ASP A 98 -3.33 10.46 3.39
C ASP A 98 -4.57 10.76 4.27
N SER A 99 -5.52 11.53 3.76
CA SER A 99 -6.79 11.83 4.44
C SER A 99 -7.65 10.56 4.56
N TYR A 100 -7.81 9.82 3.46
CA TYR A 100 -8.50 8.53 3.44
C TYR A 100 -7.93 7.58 4.50
N ARG A 101 -6.61 7.36 4.51
CA ARG A 101 -5.93 6.50 5.50
C ARG A 101 -6.19 6.91 6.95
N ALA A 102 -6.29 8.21 7.23
CA ALA A 102 -6.56 8.71 8.56
C ALA A 102 -8.01 8.45 9.00
N GLU A 103 -8.95 8.45 8.06
CA GLU A 103 -10.39 8.27 8.31
C GLU A 103 -10.81 6.79 8.37
N ILE A 104 -10.10 5.89 7.68
CA ILE A 104 -10.41 4.45 7.59
C ILE A 104 -10.73 3.81 8.96
N PRO A 105 -9.93 3.97 10.04
CA PRO A 105 -10.20 3.28 11.30
C PRO A 105 -11.55 3.65 11.92
N GLU A 106 -11.96 4.91 11.79
CA GLU A 106 -13.27 5.39 12.25
C GLU A 106 -14.38 4.90 11.31
N ALA A 107 -14.16 4.96 10.00
CA ALA A 107 -15.12 4.47 9.00
C ALA A 107 -15.40 2.96 9.15
N ILE A 108 -14.38 2.13 9.40
CA ILE A 108 -14.53 0.69 9.68
C ILE A 108 -15.40 0.45 10.91
N ARG A 109 -15.34 1.31 11.92
CA ARG A 109 -16.13 1.16 13.15
C ARG A 109 -17.57 1.62 12.94
N ASP A 110 -17.76 2.73 12.23
CA ASP A 110 -19.04 3.44 12.20
C ASP A 110 -19.92 2.99 11.03
N ASN A 111 -19.34 2.75 9.84
CA ASN A 111 -20.06 2.33 8.62
C ASN A 111 -19.19 1.37 7.76
N PRO A 112 -18.87 0.15 8.24
CA PRO A 112 -18.00 -0.80 7.54
C PRO A 112 -18.51 -1.24 6.15
N GLU A 113 -19.80 -1.10 5.87
CA GLU A 113 -20.44 -1.39 4.58
C GLU A 113 -20.06 -0.42 3.47
N ASP A 114 -19.69 0.81 3.83
CA ASP A 114 -19.29 1.87 2.90
C ASP A 114 -17.78 1.86 2.62
N VAL A 115 -17.00 1.08 3.38
CA VAL A 115 -15.56 0.97 3.23
C VAL A 115 -15.23 -0.13 2.22
N SER A 116 -14.74 0.27 1.04
CA SER A 116 -14.22 -0.65 0.03
C SER A 116 -13.03 -1.43 0.57
N LEU A 117 -12.93 -2.69 0.16
CA LEU A 117 -11.78 -3.54 0.44
C LEU A 117 -10.62 -3.16 -0.49
N ASP A 118 -9.53 -2.70 0.11
CA ASP A 118 -8.25 -2.40 -0.53
C ASP A 118 -7.10 -2.70 0.44
N LEU A 119 -5.87 -2.32 0.07
CA LEU A 119 -4.70 -2.60 0.89
C LEU A 119 -4.72 -1.82 2.22
N ASP A 120 -5.10 -0.54 2.19
CA ASP A 120 -5.05 0.37 3.33
C ASP A 120 -6.16 0.04 4.34
N SER A 121 -7.38 -0.20 3.86
CA SER A 121 -8.53 -0.64 4.65
C SER A 121 -8.32 -2.02 5.28
N LEU A 122 -7.76 -2.99 4.55
CA LEU A 122 -7.44 -4.30 5.12
C LEU A 122 -6.33 -4.21 6.18
N GLN A 123 -5.32 -3.38 5.94
CA GLN A 123 -4.26 -3.14 6.92
C GLN A 123 -4.81 -2.51 8.20
N ALA A 124 -5.68 -1.51 8.07
CA ALA A 124 -6.37 -0.92 9.20
C ALA A 124 -7.26 -1.95 9.93
N LEU A 125 -8.03 -2.75 9.18
CA LEU A 125 -8.87 -3.81 9.73
C LEU A 125 -8.06 -4.76 10.62
N ILE A 126 -6.91 -5.25 10.15
CA ILE A 126 -6.04 -6.16 10.92
C ILE A 126 -5.51 -5.49 12.20
N ALA A 127 -5.23 -4.19 12.12
CA ALA A 127 -4.63 -3.42 13.21
C ALA A 127 -5.62 -3.07 14.32
N VAL A 128 -6.85 -2.66 13.98
CA VAL A 128 -7.78 -2.07 14.96
C VAL A 128 -9.06 -2.89 15.21
N ASN A 129 -9.39 -3.87 14.37
CA ASN A 129 -10.69 -4.53 14.47
C ASN A 129 -10.74 -5.61 15.58
N PRO A 130 -11.68 -5.52 16.53
CA PRO A 130 -11.80 -6.48 17.64
C PRO A 130 -12.10 -7.92 17.20
N ILE A 131 -12.78 -8.13 16.06
CA ILE A 131 -13.12 -9.47 15.55
C ILE A 131 -11.83 -10.19 15.14
N ILE A 132 -10.95 -9.52 14.38
CA ILE A 132 -9.65 -10.08 13.99
C ILE A 132 -8.84 -10.42 15.22
N GLU A 133 -8.70 -9.48 16.17
CA GLU A 133 -7.91 -9.70 17.37
C GLU A 133 -8.44 -10.88 18.19
N ARG A 134 -9.76 -10.97 18.37
CA ARG A 134 -10.43 -12.05 19.09
C ARG A 134 -10.17 -13.41 18.45
N ILE A 135 -10.35 -13.54 17.13
CA ILE A 135 -10.17 -14.81 16.43
C ILE A 135 -8.68 -15.20 16.35
N ASP A 136 -7.78 -14.24 16.06
CA ASP A 136 -6.33 -14.46 16.08
C ASP A 136 -5.87 -15.00 17.44
N ASN A 137 -6.32 -14.38 18.54
CA ASN A 137 -5.97 -14.82 19.90
C ASN A 137 -6.54 -16.19 20.25
N ALA A 138 -7.76 -16.50 19.79
CA ALA A 138 -8.35 -17.83 19.95
C ALA A 138 -7.53 -18.90 19.20
N ILE A 139 -7.08 -18.59 17.98
CA ILE A 139 -6.19 -19.45 17.19
C ILE A 139 -4.86 -19.66 17.91
N ILE A 140 -4.23 -18.60 18.41
CA ILE A 140 -2.96 -18.69 19.15
C ILE A 140 -3.13 -19.61 20.36
N THR A 141 -4.22 -19.43 21.12
CA THR A 141 -4.52 -20.23 22.30
C THR A 141 -4.72 -21.71 21.96
N ILE A 142 -5.50 -22.02 20.91
CA ILE A 142 -5.82 -23.41 20.58
C ILE A 142 -4.66 -24.16 19.91
N THR A 143 -3.79 -23.45 19.19
CA THR A 143 -2.60 -24.02 18.53
C THR A 143 -1.40 -24.09 19.48
N GLY A 144 -1.44 -23.36 20.59
CA GLY A 144 -0.33 -23.26 21.55
C GLY A 144 0.84 -22.41 21.02
N ALA A 145 0.56 -21.47 20.11
CA ALA A 145 1.55 -20.49 19.65
C ALA A 145 1.89 -19.49 20.77
N GLY A 146 3.10 -18.91 20.73
CA GLY A 146 3.60 -18.07 21.81
C GLY A 146 2.93 -16.69 21.91
N ALA A 147 2.74 -15.99 20.79
CA ALA A 147 2.13 -14.67 20.76
C ALA A 147 1.59 -14.27 19.38
N ARG A 148 0.80 -13.20 19.34
CA ARG A 148 0.43 -12.48 18.11
C ARG A 148 1.62 -11.65 17.66
N GLY A 149 2.12 -11.92 16.46
CA GLY A 149 3.24 -11.24 15.83
C GLY A 149 2.81 -10.00 15.03
N SER A 150 3.73 -9.43 14.26
CA SER A 150 3.44 -8.34 13.35
C SER A 150 2.51 -8.80 12.21
N THR A 151 1.84 -7.84 11.59
CA THR A 151 1.12 -8.09 10.34
C THR A 151 2.07 -8.62 9.27
N GLY A 152 1.68 -9.72 8.63
CA GLY A 152 2.41 -10.32 7.51
C GLY A 152 2.29 -9.49 6.22
N ASN A 153 2.46 -10.15 5.07
CA ASN A 153 2.22 -9.51 3.79
C ASN A 153 0.72 -9.31 3.54
N VAL A 154 0.21 -8.10 3.84
CA VAL A 154 -1.21 -7.73 3.66
C VAL A 154 -1.65 -7.88 2.20
N GLN A 155 -0.77 -7.63 1.24
CA GLN A 155 -1.10 -7.81 -0.18
C GLN A 155 -1.44 -9.27 -0.52
N THR A 156 -0.81 -10.23 0.16
CA THR A 156 -1.16 -11.65 0.02
C THR A 156 -2.54 -11.95 0.62
N TYR A 157 -2.90 -11.33 1.74
CA TYR A 157 -4.25 -11.47 2.31
C TYR A 157 -5.30 -10.82 1.41
N LEU A 158 -5.05 -9.62 0.89
CA LEU A 158 -5.97 -8.92 -0.01
C LEU A 158 -6.30 -9.78 -1.24
N LYS A 159 -5.28 -10.26 -1.95
CA LYS A 159 -5.46 -11.13 -3.14
C LYS A 159 -6.28 -12.38 -2.84
N ARG A 160 -6.13 -12.96 -1.65
CA ARG A 160 -6.86 -14.14 -1.21
C ARG A 160 -8.33 -13.81 -0.90
N ILE A 161 -8.59 -12.69 -0.23
CA ILE A 161 -9.96 -12.27 0.07
C ILE A 161 -10.69 -11.82 -1.20
N GLU A 162 -10.00 -11.19 -2.16
CA GLU A 162 -10.56 -10.86 -3.48
C GLU A 162 -11.08 -12.11 -4.22
N GLN A 163 -10.43 -13.27 -4.05
CA GLN A 163 -10.90 -14.54 -4.61
C GLN A 163 -12.19 -15.05 -3.99
N LEU A 164 -12.64 -14.48 -2.87
CA LEU A 164 -13.91 -14.80 -2.22
C LEU A 164 -15.05 -13.89 -2.69
N ASP A 165 -14.79 -13.03 -3.69
CA ASP A 165 -15.77 -12.11 -4.26
C ASP A 165 -16.30 -11.08 -3.24
N MET A 166 -15.51 -10.79 -2.19
CA MET A 166 -15.79 -9.75 -1.19
C MET A 166 -15.17 -8.42 -1.62
N THR A 167 -15.94 -7.35 -1.45
CA THR A 167 -15.62 -6.00 -1.93
C THR A 167 -15.66 -4.94 -0.84
N THR A 168 -16.23 -5.25 0.33
CA THR A 168 -16.35 -4.31 1.46
C THR A 168 -15.78 -4.89 2.75
N ILE A 169 -15.47 -4.02 3.70
CA ILE A 169 -15.02 -4.44 5.03
C ILE A 169 -16.13 -5.18 5.78
N SER A 170 -17.40 -4.76 5.66
CA SER A 170 -18.53 -5.46 6.30
C SER A 170 -18.60 -6.92 5.91
N GLU A 171 -18.51 -7.24 4.61
CA GLU A 171 -18.55 -8.61 4.09
C GLU A 171 -17.46 -9.49 4.70
N VAL A 172 -16.24 -8.95 4.85
CA VAL A 172 -15.11 -9.65 5.47
C VAL A 172 -15.38 -9.90 6.96
N THR A 173 -15.83 -8.88 7.68
CA THR A 173 -16.12 -9.00 9.12
C THR A 173 -17.28 -9.95 9.42
N GLU A 174 -18.36 -9.88 8.64
CA GLU A 174 -19.51 -10.78 8.74
C GLU A 174 -19.11 -12.23 8.46
N ALA A 175 -18.26 -12.46 7.46
CA ALA A 175 -17.74 -13.79 7.15
C ALA A 175 -16.86 -14.34 8.28
N LEU A 176 -16.01 -13.50 8.88
CA LEU A 176 -15.21 -13.87 10.05
C LEU A 176 -16.07 -14.25 11.25
N GLU A 177 -17.10 -13.46 11.57
CA GLU A 177 -18.00 -13.76 12.69
C GLU A 177 -18.81 -15.03 12.44
N LYS A 178 -19.36 -15.17 11.23
CA LYS A 178 -20.17 -16.34 10.85
C LYS A 178 -19.36 -17.63 10.92
N GLU A 179 -18.12 -17.62 10.43
CA GLU A 179 -17.28 -18.81 10.33
C GLU A 179 -16.30 -18.98 11.50
N GLU A 180 -16.36 -18.12 12.54
CA GLU A 180 -15.43 -18.11 13.67
C GLU A 180 -15.18 -19.49 14.27
N LYS A 181 -16.25 -20.23 14.59
CA LYS A 181 -16.15 -21.57 15.19
C LYS A 181 -15.44 -22.55 14.26
N LEU A 182 -15.71 -22.45 12.96
CA LEU A 182 -15.08 -23.28 11.94
C LEU A 182 -13.60 -22.92 11.77
N ILE A 183 -13.27 -21.63 11.75
CA ILE A 183 -11.88 -21.12 11.71
C ILE A 183 -11.06 -21.67 12.87
N ILE A 184 -11.55 -21.54 14.10
CA ILE A 184 -10.81 -21.98 15.30
C ILE A 184 -10.64 -23.51 15.32
N ALA A 185 -11.71 -24.26 15.00
CA ALA A 185 -11.66 -25.72 14.93
C ALA A 185 -10.71 -26.20 13.82
N PHE A 186 -10.72 -25.52 12.68
CA PHE A 186 -9.81 -25.81 11.57
C PHE A 186 -8.36 -25.54 11.96
N ALA A 187 -8.06 -24.41 12.59
CA ALA A 187 -6.70 -24.08 13.03
C ALA A 187 -6.13 -25.14 13.99
N LYS A 188 -6.96 -25.68 14.89
CA LYS A 188 -6.59 -26.77 15.81
C LYS A 188 -6.18 -28.05 15.08
N ASP A 189 -6.95 -28.45 14.06
CA ASP A 189 -6.70 -29.68 13.29
C ASP A 189 -5.56 -29.51 12.28
N TRP A 190 -5.37 -28.29 11.76
CA TRP A 190 -4.39 -27.96 10.73
C TRP A 190 -2.99 -27.69 11.30
N SER A 191 -2.90 -26.95 12.40
CA SER A 191 -1.61 -26.58 13.00
C SER A 191 -0.99 -27.74 13.77
N LYS A 192 -0.26 -28.60 13.07
CA LYS A 192 0.47 -29.73 13.66
C LYS A 192 1.73 -29.29 14.44
N GLU A 193 2.26 -28.12 14.10
CA GLU A 193 3.48 -27.57 14.70
C GLU A 193 3.20 -26.39 15.62
N LYS A 194 4.06 -26.23 16.63
CA LYS A 194 4.02 -25.08 17.55
C LYS A 194 4.93 -23.99 17.03
N TYR A 195 4.34 -22.90 16.59
CA TYR A 195 5.06 -21.72 16.14
C TYR A 195 5.30 -20.75 17.30
N PRO A 196 6.47 -20.08 17.37
CA PRO A 196 6.74 -19.10 18.42
C PRO A 196 5.81 -17.88 18.33
N PHE A 197 5.34 -17.55 17.14
CA PHE A 197 4.36 -16.49 16.90
C PHE A 197 3.50 -16.80 15.67
N LEU A 198 2.31 -16.23 15.61
CA LEU A 198 1.46 -16.22 14.41
C LEU A 198 1.24 -14.77 13.95
N PRO A 199 1.24 -14.49 12.63
CA PRO A 199 1.07 -13.13 12.12
C PRO A 199 -0.29 -12.56 12.48
N ALA A 200 -0.36 -11.24 12.71
CA ALA A 200 -1.65 -10.56 12.82
C ALA A 200 -2.44 -10.68 11.52
N GLY A 201 -3.72 -11.02 11.62
CA GLY A 201 -4.58 -11.32 10.48
C GLY A 201 -4.54 -12.80 10.05
N ILE A 202 -3.97 -13.70 10.85
CA ILE A 202 -3.97 -15.14 10.56
C ILE A 202 -5.39 -15.71 10.39
N SER A 203 -6.37 -15.14 11.09
CA SER A 203 -7.79 -15.44 10.91
C SER A 203 -8.27 -15.28 9.46
N LEU A 204 -7.82 -14.25 8.73
CA LEU A 204 -8.14 -14.02 7.31
C LEU A 204 -7.60 -15.14 6.42
N PHE A 205 -6.40 -15.63 6.73
CA PHE A 205 -5.82 -16.76 6.00
C PHE A 205 -6.66 -18.03 6.17
N TYR A 206 -7.07 -18.33 7.40
CA TYR A 206 -7.92 -19.49 7.66
C TYR A 206 -9.33 -19.34 7.09
N LEU A 207 -9.91 -18.13 7.15
CA LEU A 207 -11.17 -17.83 6.48
C LEU A 207 -11.08 -18.14 4.99
N TRP A 208 -10.03 -17.65 4.33
CA TRP A 208 -9.77 -17.96 2.92
C TRP A 208 -9.62 -19.46 2.67
N LEU A 209 -8.78 -20.16 3.44
CA LEU A 209 -8.62 -21.61 3.28
C LEU A 209 -9.97 -22.35 3.33
N ILE A 210 -10.82 -21.99 4.30
CA ILE A 210 -12.12 -22.62 4.49
C ILE A 210 -13.05 -22.29 3.33
N LEU A 211 -13.29 -21.01 3.03
CA LEU A 211 -14.26 -20.61 2.03
C LEU A 211 -13.81 -20.98 0.62
N PHE A 212 -12.52 -20.86 0.33
CA PHE A 212 -11.96 -21.23 -0.96
C PHE A 212 -12.00 -22.74 -1.17
N SER A 213 -11.82 -23.57 -0.12
CA SER A 213 -11.96 -25.03 -0.23
C SER A 213 -13.37 -25.51 -0.63
N LEU A 214 -14.38 -24.63 -0.58
CA LEU A 214 -15.74 -24.90 -1.02
C LEU A 214 -15.98 -24.60 -2.50
N LYS A 215 -15.01 -23.99 -3.19
CA LYS A 215 -15.04 -23.82 -4.65
C LYS A 215 -14.74 -25.16 -5.34
N GLU A 216 -14.84 -25.21 -6.67
CA GLU A 216 -14.60 -26.44 -7.44
C GLU A 216 -13.20 -27.01 -7.19
N GLU A 217 -13.09 -28.33 -7.00
CA GLU A 217 -11.83 -29.00 -6.62
C GLU A 217 -10.68 -28.69 -7.60
N SER A 218 -10.96 -28.61 -8.90
CA SER A 218 -10.00 -28.23 -9.94
C SER A 218 -9.43 -26.83 -9.71
N THR A 219 -10.29 -25.85 -9.42
CA THR A 219 -9.89 -24.47 -9.10
C THR A 219 -9.06 -24.41 -7.83
N VAL A 220 -9.45 -25.17 -6.81
CA VAL A 220 -8.71 -25.23 -5.55
C VAL A 220 -7.30 -25.79 -5.77
N ILE A 221 -7.17 -26.90 -6.49
CA ILE A 221 -5.86 -27.51 -6.76
C ILE A 221 -4.97 -26.55 -7.56
N GLU A 222 -5.48 -25.93 -8.62
CA GLU A 222 -4.70 -25.01 -9.46
C GLU A 222 -4.14 -23.82 -8.66
N GLU A 223 -4.95 -23.24 -7.76
CA GLU A 223 -4.51 -22.10 -6.97
C GLU A 223 -3.49 -22.50 -5.90
N PHE A 224 -3.67 -23.66 -5.28
CA PHE A 224 -2.70 -24.19 -4.32
C PHE A 224 -1.38 -24.58 -4.97
N GLU A 225 -1.37 -24.94 -6.26
CA GLU A 225 -0.13 -25.17 -7.02
C GLU A 225 0.69 -23.90 -7.24
N LYS A 226 0.04 -22.72 -7.28
CA LYS A 226 0.71 -21.42 -7.36
C LYS A 226 1.29 -20.96 -6.02
N VAL A 227 0.79 -21.50 -4.91
CA VAL A 227 1.27 -21.20 -3.57
C VAL A 227 2.38 -22.18 -3.21
N SER A 228 3.59 -21.67 -3.01
CA SER A 228 4.71 -22.50 -2.57
C SER A 228 4.50 -22.93 -1.12
N PHE A 229 4.19 -24.21 -0.93
CA PHE A 229 4.28 -24.92 0.34
C PHE A 229 5.44 -25.91 0.27
N ASP A 230 6.04 -26.26 1.42
CA ASP A 230 7.14 -27.24 1.49
C ASP A 230 6.73 -28.68 1.12
N GLU A 231 5.42 -28.96 1.05
CA GLU A 231 4.84 -30.22 0.57
C GLU A 231 4.22 -30.07 -0.83
N PRO A 232 4.08 -31.16 -1.61
CA PRO A 232 3.42 -31.11 -2.90
C PRO A 232 1.98 -30.59 -2.76
N SER A 233 1.75 -29.44 -3.38
CA SER A 233 0.57 -28.57 -3.28
C SER A 233 -0.76 -29.28 -3.57
N SER A 234 -0.78 -30.27 -4.45
CA SER A 234 -1.99 -31.05 -4.77
C SER A 234 -2.41 -32.03 -3.67
N LYS A 235 -1.46 -32.55 -2.88
CA LYS A 235 -1.75 -33.42 -1.73
C LYS A 235 -2.28 -32.58 -0.56
N LEU A 236 -1.64 -31.44 -0.29
CA LEU A 236 -2.08 -30.45 0.69
C LEU A 236 -3.50 -29.94 0.39
N ALA A 237 -3.79 -29.58 -0.87
CA ALA A 237 -5.12 -29.12 -1.28
C ALA A 237 -6.21 -30.17 -0.98
N LYS A 238 -5.95 -31.45 -1.27
CA LYS A 238 -6.88 -32.54 -0.98
C LYS A 238 -7.05 -32.78 0.52
N GLU A 239 -5.97 -32.74 1.29
CA GLU A 239 -6.04 -32.83 2.75
C GLU A 239 -6.86 -31.68 3.35
N LEU A 240 -6.69 -30.46 2.83
CA LEU A 240 -7.44 -29.27 3.24
C LEU A 240 -8.94 -29.42 3.00
N ILE A 241 -9.33 -29.81 1.79
CA ILE A 241 -10.74 -30.04 1.43
C ILE A 241 -11.36 -31.08 2.38
N ILE A 242 -10.67 -32.19 2.62
CA ILE A 242 -11.14 -33.25 3.52
C ILE A 242 -11.30 -32.74 4.96
N ILE A 243 -10.33 -31.97 5.47
CA ILE A 243 -10.38 -31.41 6.83
C ILE A 243 -11.54 -30.41 6.96
N ALA A 244 -11.65 -29.48 6.01
CA ALA A 244 -12.71 -28.46 6.00
C ALA A 244 -14.11 -29.10 5.96
N GLU A 245 -14.34 -30.06 5.05
CA GLU A 245 -15.61 -30.78 4.99
C GLU A 245 -15.91 -31.56 6.27
N ARG A 246 -14.91 -32.25 6.84
CA ARG A 246 -15.05 -33.04 8.07
C ARG A 246 -15.49 -32.15 9.23
N ILE A 247 -14.84 -31.00 9.41
CA ILE A 247 -15.15 -30.09 10.51
C ILE A 247 -16.53 -29.46 10.32
N ARG A 248 -16.87 -29.05 9.09
CA ARG A 248 -18.19 -28.51 8.77
C ARG A 248 -19.31 -29.50 9.07
N ARG A 249 -19.14 -30.78 8.70
CA ARG A 249 -20.10 -31.85 9.03
C ARG A 249 -20.25 -32.07 10.54
N LYS A 250 -19.17 -31.93 11.33
CA LYS A 250 -19.23 -32.04 12.80
C LYS A 250 -19.97 -30.87 13.44
N LEU A 251 -19.72 -29.64 12.98
CA LEU A 251 -20.41 -28.44 13.44
C LEU A 251 -21.92 -28.50 13.15
N ASN A 252 -22.31 -28.90 11.94
CA ASN A 252 -23.72 -29.02 11.57
C ASN A 252 -24.47 -30.11 12.36
N LYS A 253 -23.75 -31.07 12.93
CA LYS A 253 -24.31 -32.13 13.78
C LYS A 253 -24.28 -31.80 15.28
N GLY A 254 -23.80 -30.61 15.68
CA GLY A 254 -23.66 -30.21 17.09
C GLY A 254 -22.60 -31.01 17.88
N ASN A 255 -21.72 -31.74 17.20
CA ASN A 255 -20.81 -32.73 17.83
C ASN A 255 -19.38 -32.19 17.97
N LEU A 256 -19.21 -31.10 18.71
CA LEU A 256 -17.90 -30.64 19.18
C LEU A 256 -17.96 -30.50 20.70
N ASN A 257 -17.69 -31.63 21.37
CA ASN A 257 -17.20 -31.67 22.75
C ASN A 257 -15.68 -31.83 22.71
#